data_AF-A0A2M8GHF4-F1
#
_entry.id   AF-A0A2M8GHF4-F1
#
_cell.length_a   1.000
_cell.length_b   1.000
_cell.length_c   1.000
_cell.angle_alpha   90.00
_cell.angle_beta   90.00
_cell.angle_gamma   90.00
#
_symmetry.space_group_name_H-M   'P 1'
#
loop_
_entity.id
_entity.type
_entity.pdbx_description
1 polymer ?
#
loop_
_entity_poly.entity_id
_entity_poly.type
_entity_poly.pdbx_seq_one_letter_code
_entity_poly.pdbx_strand_id
1 'polypeptide(L)'
;MIDAEEALRIGMVNRVVPHDELPQATRELAQKIAKNAPIPIALAKRGLQNFYKMDLAQAVDYEVMTLSVCWNSEDRVEGMKSFVEKRDPVFRGR
;
A
#
# COMPACT_ATOMS: atom_id res chain seq x y z
N MET A 1 -3.29 -17.18 25.59
CA MET A 1 -2.32 -17.38 24.48
C MET A 1 -3.10 -18.02 23.35
N ILE A 2 -3.07 -17.47 22.14
CA ILE A 2 -3.77 -18.01 20.96
C ILE A 2 -2.72 -18.56 19.99
N ASP A 3 -3.07 -19.56 19.19
CA ASP A 3 -2.21 -20.07 18.13
C ASP A 3 -2.29 -19.20 16.85
N ALA A 4 -1.47 -19.54 15.85
CA ALA A 4 -1.38 -18.78 14.61
C ALA A 4 -2.66 -18.85 13.77
N GLU A 5 -3.35 -19.99 13.75
CA GLU A 5 -4.59 -20.17 12.99
C GLU A 5 -5.72 -19.35 13.58
N GLU A 6 -5.84 -19.34 14.91
CA GLU A 6 -6.79 -18.52 15.64
C GLU A 6 -6.48 -17.03 15.45
N ALA A 7 -5.20 -16.63 15.51
CA ALA A 7 -4.78 -15.25 15.24
C ALA A 7 -5.18 -14.79 13.82
N LEU A 8 -5.10 -15.68 12.82
CA LEU A 8 -5.57 -15.39 11.47
C LEU A 8 -7.09 -15.29 11.41
N ARG A 9 -7.80 -16.23 12.02
CA ARG A 9 -9.28 -16.28 12.03
C ARG A 9 -9.90 -15.02 12.62
N ILE A 10 -9.29 -14.44 13.66
CA ILE A 10 -9.77 -13.21 14.30
C ILE A 10 -9.23 -11.92 13.65
N GLY A 11 -8.41 -12.02 12.60
CA GLY A 11 -7.86 -10.86 11.89
C GLY A 11 -6.70 -10.15 12.60
N MET A 12 -6.06 -10.80 13.58
CA MET A 12 -4.88 -10.24 14.25
C MET A 12 -3.63 -10.29 13.35
N VAL A 13 -3.55 -11.30 12.48
CA VAL A 13 -2.51 -11.43 11.44
C VAL A 13 -3.16 -11.59 10.07
N ASN A 14 -2.45 -11.20 9.01
CA ASN A 14 -2.98 -11.22 7.64
C ASN A 14 -2.69 -12.52 6.88
N ARG A 15 -1.70 -13.31 7.33
CA ARG A 15 -1.26 -14.54 6.67
C ARG A 15 -0.50 -15.41 7.67
N VAL A 16 -0.69 -16.72 7.57
CA VAL A 16 0.08 -17.74 8.30
C VAL A 16 0.80 -18.61 7.28
N VAL A 17 2.06 -18.92 7.57
CA VAL A 17 2.94 -19.77 6.74
C VAL A 17 3.79 -20.65 7.66
N PRO A 18 4.36 -21.76 7.16
CA PRO A 18 5.41 -22.49 7.86
C PRO A 18 6.53 -21.58 8.35
N HIS A 19 7.12 -21.90 9.50
CA HIS A 19 8.09 -21.03 10.17
C HIS A 19 9.32 -20.72 9.30
N ASP A 20 9.80 -21.72 8.58
CA ASP A 20 10.92 -21.66 7.64
C ASP A 20 10.61 -20.81 6.39
N GLU A 21 9.35 -20.69 6.00
CA GLU A 21 8.90 -19.87 4.87
C GLU A 21 8.64 -18.40 5.23
N LEU A 22 8.53 -18.06 6.52
CA LEU A 22 8.20 -16.71 6.99
C LEU A 22 9.11 -15.62 6.40
N PRO A 23 10.46 -15.77 6.35
CA PRO A 23 11.32 -14.77 5.74
C PRO A 23 11.04 -14.55 4.26
N GLN A 24 10.77 -15.63 3.52
CA GLN A 24 10.48 -15.58 2.08
C GLN A 24 9.14 -14.91 1.82
N ALA A 25 8.07 -15.37 2.48
CA ALA A 25 6.72 -14.81 2.33
C ALA A 25 6.67 -13.31 2.69
N THR A 26 7.42 -12.89 3.71
CA THR A 26 7.53 -11.48 4.10
C THR A 26 8.23 -10.65 3.03
N ARG A 27 9.35 -11.15 2.48
CA ARG A 27 10.09 -10.46 1.40
C ARG A 27 9.26 -10.34 0.14
N GLU A 28 8.52 -11.38 -0.25
CA GLU A 28 7.64 -11.35 -1.41
C GLU A 28 6.57 -10.25 -1.29
N LEU A 29 5.94 -10.13 -0.11
CA LEU A 29 4.98 -9.07 0.15
C LEU A 29 5.64 -7.68 0.07
N ALA A 30 6.81 -7.51 0.69
CA ALA A 30 7.54 -6.25 0.65
C ALA A 30 7.93 -5.85 -0.78
N GLN A 31 8.39 -6.81 -1.59
CA GLN A 31 8.71 -6.59 -3.00
C GLN A 31 7.48 -6.23 -3.82
N LYS A 32 6.34 -6.90 -3.57
CA LYS A 32 5.07 -6.56 -4.24
C LYS A 32 4.64 -5.13 -3.95
N ILE A 33 4.81 -4.66 -2.71
CA ILE A 33 4.51 -3.28 -2.33
C ILE A 33 5.51 -2.31 -2.98
N ALA A 34 6.81 -2.63 -2.93
CA ALA A 34 7.89 -1.79 -3.46
C ALA A 34 7.87 -1.61 -4.98
N LYS A 35 7.14 -2.47 -5.72
CA LYS A 35 6.90 -2.30 -7.16
C LYS A 35 5.91 -1.17 -7.51
N ASN A 36 5.21 -0.61 -6.53
CA ASN A 36 4.24 0.47 -6.76
C ASN A 36 4.86 1.85 -6.54
N ALA A 37 4.17 2.90 -7.00
CA ALA A 37 4.58 4.28 -6.80
C ALA A 37 4.66 4.60 -5.28
N PRO A 38 5.80 5.08 -4.75
CA PRO A 38 5.98 5.28 -3.31
C PRO A 38 5.02 6.30 -2.69
N ILE A 39 4.74 7.40 -3.40
CA ILE A 39 3.91 8.52 -2.91
C ILE A 39 2.47 8.04 -2.57
N PRO A 40 1.70 7.44 -3.51
CA PRO A 40 0.34 6.99 -3.20
C PRO A 40 0.30 5.90 -2.12
N ILE A 41 1.28 4.99 -2.08
CA ILE A 41 1.36 3.96 -1.04
C ILE A 41 1.54 4.59 0.35
N ALA A 42 2.45 5.56 0.47
CA ALA A 42 2.71 6.24 1.74
C ALA A 42 1.50 7.06 2.21
N LEU A 43 0.85 7.79 1.31
CA LEU A 43 -0.33 8.59 1.61
C LEU A 43 -1.53 7.70 2.00
N ALA A 44 -1.81 6.64 1.24
CA ALA A 44 -2.87 5.69 1.56
C ALA A 44 -2.65 5.06 2.95
N LYS A 45 -1.43 4.62 3.25
CA LYS A 45 -1.09 4.07 4.57
C LYS A 45 -1.31 5.09 5.69
N ARG A 46 -0.91 6.35 5.47
CA ARG A 46 -1.09 7.43 6.46
C ARG A 46 -2.56 7.77 6.68
N GLY A 47 -3.37 7.79 5.62
CA GLY A 47 -4.82 7.96 5.71
C GLY A 47 -5.47 6.86 6.54
N LEU A 48 -5.18 5.60 6.20
CA LEU A 48 -5.67 4.43 6.94
C LEU A 48 -5.22 4.45 8.41
N GLN A 49 -3.99 4.88 8.72
CA GLN A 49 -3.54 4.97 10.12
C GLN A 49 -4.23 6.06 10.94
N ASN A 50 -4.89 7.03 10.30
CA ASN A 50 -5.58 8.13 10.96
C ASN A 50 -7.10 8.09 10.74
N PHE A 51 -7.64 7.02 10.11
CA PHE A 51 -9.06 6.96 9.75
C PHE A 51 -9.98 7.14 10.95
N TYR A 52 -9.63 6.58 12.11
CA TYR A 52 -10.41 6.68 13.34
C TYR A 52 -10.39 8.08 13.99
N LYS A 53 -9.56 9.00 13.48
CA LYS A 53 -9.47 10.40 13.92
C LYS A 53 -10.25 11.34 13.00
N MET A 54 -10.79 10.82 11.91
CA MET A 54 -11.48 11.58 10.88
C MET A 54 -12.92 11.12 10.82
N ASP A 55 -13.87 12.05 10.74
CA ASP A 55 -15.20 11.73 10.24
C ASP A 55 -15.15 11.49 8.72
N LEU A 56 -16.28 11.08 8.15
CA LEU A 56 -16.36 10.78 6.72
C LEU A 56 -16.03 11.99 5.84
N ALA A 57 -16.48 13.19 6.22
CA ALA A 57 -16.21 14.41 5.44
C ALA A 57 -14.71 14.74 5.46
N GLN A 58 -14.08 14.68 6.62
CA GLN A 58 -12.64 14.86 6.78
C GLN A 58 -11.83 13.81 6.03
N ALA A 59 -12.29 12.55 6.00
CA ALA A 59 -11.64 11.48 5.25
C ALA A 59 -11.70 11.73 3.74
N VAL A 60 -12.85 12.20 3.23
CA VAL A 60 -13.01 12.59 1.82
C VAL A 60 -12.13 13.81 1.49
N ASP A 61 -12.06 14.81 2.36
CA ASP A 61 -11.18 15.96 2.16
C ASP A 61 -9.70 15.53 2.13
N TYR A 62 -9.29 14.62 3.02
CA TYR A 62 -7.96 14.03 2.99
C TYR A 62 -7.67 13.30 1.68
N GLU A 63 -8.63 12.52 1.17
CA GLU A 63 -8.51 11.82 -0.11
C GLU A 63 -8.31 12.81 -1.26
N VAL A 64 -9.12 13.86 -1.36
CA VAL A 64 -9.02 14.89 -2.41
C VAL A 64 -7.64 15.58 -2.38
N MET A 65 -7.15 15.91 -1.19
CA MET A 65 -5.83 16.54 -1.03
C MET A 65 -4.70 15.60 -1.42
N THR A 66 -4.75 14.34 -0.98
CA THR A 66 -3.70 13.35 -1.29
C THR A 66 -3.73 12.91 -2.75
N LEU A 67 -4.92 12.82 -3.36
CA LEU A 67 -5.06 12.57 -4.80
C LEU A 67 -4.41 13.69 -5.61
N SER A 68 -4.59 14.95 -5.20
CA SER A 68 -3.94 16.10 -5.85
C SER A 68 -2.41 16.00 -5.79
N VAL A 69 -1.84 15.55 -4.67
CA VAL A 69 -0.38 15.30 -4.55
C VAL A 69 0.06 14.18 -5.50
N CYS A 70 -0.65 13.04 -5.50
CA CYS A 70 -0.38 11.92 -6.39
C CYS A 70 -0.44 12.35 -7.86
N TRP A 71 -1.43 13.17 -8.24
CA TRP A 71 -1.61 13.63 -9.61
C TRP A 71 -0.48 14.54 -10.08
N ASN A 72 0.18 15.26 -9.17
CA ASN A 72 1.30 16.13 -9.53
C ASN A 72 2.67 15.43 -9.55
N SER A 73 2.75 14.14 -9.20
CA SER A 73 4.00 13.37 -9.23
C SER A 73 4.48 13.03 -10.65
N GLU A 74 5.79 12.86 -10.82
CA GLU A 74 6.39 12.28 -12.03
C GLU A 74 5.93 10.82 -12.20
N ASP A 75 5.78 10.10 -11.09
CA ASP A 75 5.34 8.70 -11.08
C ASP A 75 3.94 8.51 -11.71
N ARG A 76 3.05 9.50 -11.64
CA ARG A 76 1.76 9.46 -12.35
C ARG A 76 1.94 9.52 -13.87
N VAL A 77 2.92 10.28 -14.38
CA VAL A 77 3.25 10.28 -15.82
C VAL A 77 3.75 8.89 -16.23
N GLU A 78 4.70 8.36 -15.47
CA GLU A 78 5.34 7.08 -15.75
C GLU A 78 4.36 5.90 -15.66
N GLY A 79 3.48 5.90 -14.65
CA GLY A 79 2.44 4.88 -14.51
C GLY A 79 1.48 4.87 -15.70
N MET A 80 1.03 6.04 -16.15
CA MET A 80 0.18 6.13 -17.35
C MET A 80 0.92 5.70 -18.62
N LYS A 81 2.19 6.12 -18.77
CA LYS A 81 3.01 5.81 -19.94
C LYS A 81 3.32 4.32 -20.02
N SER A 82 3.81 3.72 -18.94
CA SER A 82 4.12 2.29 -18.86
C SER A 82 2.90 1.40 -19.13
N PHE A 83 1.71 1.81 -18.67
CA PHE A 83 0.46 1.14 -18.96
C PHE A 83 0.13 1.14 -20.47
N VAL A 84 0.23 2.29 -21.13
CA VAL A 84 0.01 2.40 -22.59
C VAL A 84 1.06 1.61 -23.37
N GLU A 85 2.31 1.65 -22.93
CA GLU A 85 3.46 0.96 -23.55
C GLU A 85 3.53 -0.54 -23.20
N LYS A 86 2.65 -1.05 -22.32
CA LYS A 86 2.62 -2.44 -21.85
C LYS A 86 3.96 -2.94 -21.30
N ARG A 87 4.64 -2.10 -20.53
CA ARG A 87 5.90 -2.43 -19.85
C ARG A 87 5.77 -2.20 -18.35
N ASP A 88 6.73 -2.71 -17.60
CA ASP A 88 6.82 -2.41 -16.18
C ASP A 88 7.17 -0.93 -15.94
N PRO A 89 6.54 -0.26 -14.95
CA PRO A 89 6.86 1.11 -14.57
C PRO A 89 8.17 1.19 -13.79
N VAL A 90 8.86 2.34 -13.90
CA VAL A 90 10.02 2.68 -13.07
C VAL A 90 9.71 3.90 -12.20
N PHE A 91 9.16 3.64 -11.02
CA PHE A 91 8.80 4.70 -10.07
C PHE A 91 10.03 5.24 -9.31
N ARG A 92 10.06 6.56 -9.10
CA ARG A 92 11.16 7.29 -8.45
C ARG A 92 10.74 8.00 -7.16
N GLY A 93 9.45 8.04 -6.84
CA GLY A 93 8.93 8.64 -5.61
C GLY A 93 9.01 10.18 -5.59
N ARG A 94 8.81 10.81 -6.75
CA ARG A 94 8.80 12.27 -6.91
C ARG A 94 7.72 12.68 -7.91
#